data_AF-A0AAD7FCI8-F1
#
_entry.id   AF-A0AAD7FCI8-F1
#
_cell.length_a   1.000
_cell.length_b   1.000
_cell.length_c   1.000
_cell.angle_alpha   90.00
_cell.angle_beta   90.00
_cell.angle_gamma   90.00
#
_symmetry.space_group_name_H-M   'P 1'
#
loop_
_entity.id
_entity.type
_entity.pdbx_description
1 polymer ?
#
loop_
_entity_poly.entity_id
_entity_poly.type
_entity_poly.pdbx_seq_one_letter_code
_entity_poly.pdbx_strand_id
1 'polypeptide(L)'
;MHIYLRDCHLVLRDTIVSRSDGPKGWGTWVCRAIMHANSDSGGKNVILKCICPSETSEVELIKEATEKATGNSFWVRDHLPHLLCQFDAVPHQLGISDLCGEEEEHRVSVAVFEELFPITDLTNAEDLGKAFHDIFRCYRWLYEIAGILHRDISLSNLM
;
A
#
# COMPACT_ATOMS: atom_id res chain seq x y z
N MET A 1 -18.78 -1.07 -2.94
CA MET A 1 -18.68 -0.49 -4.31
C MET A 1 -17.75 -1.36 -5.17
N HIS A 2 -17.97 -1.47 -6.48
CA HIS A 2 -17.20 -2.35 -7.38
C HIS A 2 -16.34 -1.56 -8.37
N ILE A 3 -15.07 -1.93 -8.51
CA ILE A 3 -14.14 -1.39 -9.51
C ILE A 3 -13.72 -2.55 -10.42
N TYR A 4 -13.91 -2.39 -11.72
CA TYR A 4 -13.55 -3.41 -12.71
C TYR A 4 -12.26 -3.02 -13.41
N LEU A 5 -11.24 -3.86 -13.28
CA LEU A 5 -9.98 -3.79 -14.02
C LEU A 5 -9.99 -4.85 -15.12
N ARG A 6 -9.00 -4.81 -16.00
CA ARG A 6 -8.92 -5.71 -17.16
C ARG A 6 -8.95 -7.20 -16.76
N ASP A 7 -8.24 -7.56 -15.70
CA ASP A 7 -7.99 -8.95 -15.32
C ASP A 7 -8.55 -9.33 -13.93
N CYS A 8 -9.09 -8.36 -13.19
CA CYS A 8 -9.70 -8.57 -11.88
C CYS A 8 -10.78 -7.54 -11.59
N HIS A 9 -11.59 -7.80 -10.56
CA HIS A 9 -12.51 -6.81 -10.00
C HIS A 9 -12.28 -6.65 -8.50
N LEU A 10 -12.37 -5.40 -8.02
CA LEU A 10 -12.19 -5.01 -6.62
C LEU A 10 -13.55 -4.67 -6.02
N VAL A 11 -13.85 -5.24 -4.87
CA VAL A 11 -15.02 -4.92 -4.06
C VAL A 11 -14.54 -4.18 -2.83
N LEU A 12 -14.67 -2.86 -2.85
CA LEU A 12 -14.36 -2.00 -1.70
C LEU A 12 -15.29 -2.33 -0.54
N ARG A 13 -14.69 -2.58 0.62
CA ARG A 13 -15.40 -2.68 1.90
C ARG A 13 -15.59 -1.26 2.43
N ASP A 14 -16.70 -1.02 3.13
CA ASP A 14 -17.10 0.31 3.64
C ASP A 14 -16.23 0.79 4.83
N THR A 15 -14.91 0.61 4.76
CA THR A 15 -13.99 0.93 5.84
C THR A 15 -12.73 1.59 5.29
N ILE A 16 -12.69 2.92 5.43
CA ILE A 16 -11.44 3.67 5.39
C ILE A 16 -10.63 3.25 6.63
N VAL A 17 -9.48 2.65 6.40
CA VAL A 17 -8.55 2.18 7.44
C VAL A 17 -7.69 3.31 7.96
N SER A 18 -7.27 4.21 7.07
CA SER A 18 -6.46 5.37 7.41
C SER A 18 -6.70 6.51 6.44
N ARG A 19 -6.53 7.73 6.92
CA ARG A 19 -6.75 8.98 6.20
C ARG A 19 -5.73 10.02 6.64
N SER A 20 -5.08 10.65 5.66
CA SER A 20 -4.26 11.84 5.87
C SER A 20 -4.75 12.93 4.95
N ASP A 21 -5.29 14.00 5.53
CA ASP A 21 -5.84 15.13 4.80
C ASP A 21 -4.81 16.24 4.63
N GLY A 22 -4.69 16.67 3.38
CA GLY A 22 -4.08 17.93 2.98
C GLY A 22 -5.14 19.00 2.70
N PRO A 23 -4.69 20.24 2.47
CA PRO A 23 -5.58 21.32 2.07
C PRO A 23 -6.29 21.00 0.73
N LYS A 24 -7.54 21.46 0.58
CA LYS A 24 -8.33 21.37 -0.67
C LYS A 24 -8.61 19.94 -1.17
N GLY A 25 -8.79 18.97 -0.27
CA GLY A 25 -9.11 17.59 -0.67
C GLY A 25 -7.91 16.81 -1.18
N TRP A 26 -6.69 17.34 -1.00
CA TRP A 26 -5.47 16.58 -1.19
C TRP A 26 -5.31 15.59 -0.04
N GLY A 27 -4.65 14.47 -0.28
CA GLY A 27 -4.44 13.50 0.76
C GLY A 27 -4.19 12.09 0.28
N THR A 28 -4.14 11.20 1.27
CA THR A 28 -4.02 9.76 1.07
C THR A 28 -5.12 9.08 1.85
N TRP A 29 -5.80 8.14 1.20
CA TRP A 29 -6.81 7.28 1.81
C TRP A 29 -6.42 5.83 1.63
N VAL A 30 -6.57 5.06 2.70
CA VAL A 30 -6.29 3.65 2.71
C VAL A 30 -7.59 2.91 2.98
N CYS A 31 -8.00 2.02 2.08
CA CYS A 31 -9.25 1.29 2.15
C CYS A 31 -9.02 -0.22 2.03
N ARG A 32 -9.83 -1.01 2.73
CA ARG A 32 -9.87 -2.47 2.52
C ARG A 32 -10.76 -2.81 1.33
N ALA A 33 -10.33 -3.77 0.53
CA ALA A 33 -11.15 -4.37 -0.52
C ALA A 33 -10.94 -5.87 -0.63
N ILE A 34 -11.80 -6.50 -1.41
CA ILE A 34 -11.65 -7.88 -1.86
C ILE A 34 -11.32 -7.84 -3.35
N MET A 35 -10.19 -8.41 -3.73
CA MET A 35 -9.82 -8.62 -5.12
C MET A 35 -10.24 -10.01 -5.58
N HIS A 36 -11.02 -10.06 -6.65
CA HIS A 36 -11.39 -11.30 -7.31
C HIS A 36 -10.71 -11.36 -8.68
N ALA A 37 -9.88 -12.37 -8.89
CA ALA A 37 -9.36 -12.67 -10.22
C ALA A 37 -10.51 -13.20 -11.10
N ASN A 38 -10.49 -12.90 -12.40
CA ASN A 38 -11.57 -13.31 -13.31
C ASN A 38 -11.79 -14.84 -13.36
N SER A 39 -10.81 -15.63 -12.95
CA SER A 39 -10.81 -17.09 -12.96
C SER A 39 -11.00 -17.74 -11.58
N ASP A 40 -11.05 -16.96 -10.50
CA ASP A 40 -10.96 -17.50 -9.15
C ASP A 40 -12.15 -17.13 -8.27
N SER A 41 -12.66 -18.10 -7.53
CA SER A 41 -13.86 -17.94 -6.68
C SER A 41 -13.52 -17.48 -5.26
N GLY A 42 -12.27 -17.66 -4.83
CA GLY A 42 -11.75 -17.17 -3.56
C GLY A 42 -11.22 -15.74 -3.70
N GLY A 43 -12.02 -14.75 -3.34
CA GLY A 43 -11.54 -13.36 -3.27
C GLY A 43 -10.41 -13.21 -2.25
N LYS A 44 -9.42 -12.36 -2.57
CA LYS A 44 -8.27 -12.05 -1.71
C LYS A 44 -8.47 -10.69 -1.03
N ASN A 45 -8.21 -10.59 0.28
CA ASN A 45 -8.21 -9.30 0.94
C ASN A 45 -6.99 -8.48 0.47
N VAL A 46 -7.24 -7.21 0.14
CA VAL A 46 -6.23 -6.27 -0.35
C VAL A 46 -6.43 -4.90 0.28
N ILE A 47 -5.37 -4.10 0.25
CA ILE A 47 -5.39 -2.70 0.66
C ILE A 47 -5.25 -1.82 -0.58
N LEU A 48 -6.16 -0.85 -0.71
CA LEU A 48 -6.09 0.20 -1.71
C LEU A 48 -5.53 1.45 -1.04
N LYS A 49 -4.43 1.97 -1.59
CA LYS A 49 -3.90 3.29 -1.24
C LYS A 49 -4.23 4.25 -2.38
N CYS A 50 -5.13 5.17 -2.09
CA CYS A 50 -5.60 6.21 -3.01
C CYS A 50 -4.89 7.52 -2.67
N ILE A 51 -4.23 8.14 -3.64
CA ILE A 51 -3.48 9.39 -3.46
C ILE A 51 -4.06 10.44 -4.40
N CYS A 52 -4.43 11.60 -3.85
CA CYS A 52 -4.94 12.74 -4.61
C CYS A 52 -4.21 14.03 -4.19
N PRO A 53 -3.70 14.83 -5.13
CA PRO A 53 -3.55 14.51 -6.56
C PRO A 53 -2.59 13.33 -6.76
N SER A 54 -2.65 12.67 -7.92
CA SER A 54 -1.79 11.53 -8.25
C SER A 54 -0.30 11.86 -8.08
N GLU A 55 0.36 11.23 -7.11
CA GLU A 55 1.81 11.24 -6.94
C GLU A 55 2.33 9.79 -6.84
N THR A 56 3.23 9.40 -7.75
CA THR A 56 3.71 8.01 -7.95
C THR A 56 4.91 7.60 -7.09
N SER A 57 5.42 8.48 -6.22
CA SER A 57 6.75 8.33 -5.62
C SER A 57 6.94 7.04 -4.80
N GLU A 58 5.95 6.61 -4.03
CA GLU A 58 6.07 5.41 -3.19
C GLU A 58 6.14 4.12 -4.01
N VAL A 59 5.32 4.00 -5.06
CA VAL A 59 5.34 2.83 -5.95
C VAL A 59 6.68 2.72 -6.67
N GLU A 60 7.27 3.85 -7.06
CA GLU A 60 8.60 3.90 -7.66
C GLU A 60 9.68 3.46 -6.67
N LEU A 61 9.63 3.93 -5.42
CA LEU A 61 10.57 3.52 -4.36
C LEU A 61 10.50 2.01 -4.08
N ILE A 62 9.30 1.44 -4.05
CA ILE A 62 9.10 -0.01 -3.85
C ILE A 62 9.68 -0.80 -5.03
N LYS A 63 9.43 -0.35 -6.28
CA LYS A 63 10.00 -0.96 -7.49
C LYS A 63 11.53 -0.92 -7.47
N GLU A 64 12.10 0.25 -7.18
CA GLU A 64 13.56 0.44 -7.09
C GLU A 64 14.19 -0.47 -6.02
N ALA A 65 13.59 -0.54 -4.82
CA ALA A 65 14.03 -1.43 -3.77
C ALA A 65 13.96 -2.91 -4.20
N THR A 66 12.88 -3.31 -4.87
CA THR A 66 12.69 -4.68 -5.35
C THR A 66 13.72 -5.07 -6.41
N GLU A 67 14.03 -4.16 -7.33
CA GLU A 67 15.05 -4.36 -8.37
C GLU A 67 16.45 -4.48 -7.78
N LYS A 68 16.77 -3.71 -6.73
CA LYS A 68 18.06 -3.79 -6.03
C LYS A 68 18.20 -5.03 -5.14
N ALA A 69 17.08 -5.62 -4.70
CA ALA A 69 17.07 -6.82 -3.86
C ALA A 69 17.42 -8.10 -4.66
N THR A 70 18.69 -8.25 -5.02
CA THR A 70 19.23 -9.38 -5.80
C THR A 70 20.38 -10.09 -5.08
N GLY A 71 20.69 -11.31 -5.52
CA GLY A 71 21.80 -12.11 -4.97
C GLY A 71 21.66 -12.36 -3.46
N ASN A 72 22.65 -11.93 -2.68
CA ASN A 72 22.63 -12.09 -1.22
C ASN A 72 21.53 -11.27 -0.52
N SER A 73 20.86 -10.37 -1.24
CA SER A 73 19.78 -9.52 -0.72
C SER A 73 18.38 -10.01 -1.08
N PHE A 74 18.22 -11.20 -1.66
CA PHE A 74 16.90 -11.72 -2.05
C PHE A 74 15.89 -11.77 -0.90
N TRP A 75 16.35 -12.05 0.32
CA TRP A 75 15.52 -12.10 1.54
C TRP A 75 14.76 -10.80 1.80
N VAL A 76 15.24 -9.66 1.30
CA VAL A 76 14.57 -8.36 1.52
C VAL A 76 13.23 -8.30 0.80
N ARG A 77 13.08 -9.01 -0.32
CA ARG A 77 11.83 -9.01 -1.10
C ARG A 77 10.65 -9.52 -0.29
N ASP A 78 10.89 -10.45 0.63
CA ASP A 78 9.87 -11.01 1.52
C ASP A 78 9.40 -10.00 2.58
N HIS A 79 10.11 -8.86 2.73
CA HIS A 79 9.80 -7.78 3.67
C HIS A 79 9.41 -6.46 2.97
N LEU A 80 9.39 -6.41 1.63
CA LEU A 80 8.91 -5.23 0.90
C LEU A 80 7.40 -5.34 0.66
N PRO A 81 6.65 -4.21 0.64
CA PRO A 81 5.23 -4.24 0.30
C PRO A 81 5.00 -4.85 -1.09
N HIS A 82 4.10 -5.84 -1.17
CA HIS A 82 3.79 -6.49 -2.44
C HIS A 82 2.70 -5.72 -3.21
N LEU A 83 3.14 -4.97 -4.22
CA LEU A 83 2.26 -4.25 -5.15
C LEU A 83 1.63 -5.24 -6.15
N LEU A 84 0.31 -5.35 -6.13
CA LEU A 84 -0.45 -6.22 -7.02
C LEU A 84 -0.80 -5.53 -8.34
N CYS A 85 -1.28 -4.28 -8.27
CA CYS A 85 -1.54 -3.46 -9.45
C CYS A 85 -1.59 -1.96 -9.10
N GLN A 86 -1.53 -1.14 -10.14
CA GLN A 86 -1.64 0.32 -10.05
C GLN A 86 -2.47 0.84 -11.22
N PHE A 87 -3.33 1.82 -10.97
CA PHE A 87 -4.11 2.50 -11.99
C PHE A 87 -4.48 3.92 -11.55
N ASP A 88 -4.79 4.77 -12.51
CA ASP A 88 -5.43 6.06 -12.23
C ASP A 88 -6.95 5.89 -12.29
N ALA A 89 -7.64 6.59 -11.40
CA ALA A 89 -9.10 6.71 -11.43
C ALA A 89 -9.51 8.16 -11.16
N VAL A 90 -10.80 8.44 -11.35
CA VAL A 90 -11.42 9.70 -10.93
C VAL A 90 -12.23 9.48 -9.65
N PRO A 91 -12.36 10.48 -8.76
CA PRO A 91 -12.94 10.32 -7.42
C PRO A 91 -14.32 9.65 -7.39
N HIS A 92 -15.18 9.96 -8.37
CA HIS A 92 -16.54 9.40 -8.44
C HIS A 92 -16.56 7.90 -8.76
N GLN A 93 -15.59 7.38 -9.52
CA GLN A 93 -15.45 5.94 -9.78
C GLN A 93 -15.05 5.17 -8.51
N LEU A 94 -14.40 5.88 -7.58
CA LEU A 94 -13.93 5.36 -6.32
C LEU A 94 -14.90 5.66 -5.15
N GLY A 95 -16.01 6.37 -5.41
CA GLY A 95 -16.96 6.75 -4.36
C GLY A 95 -16.34 7.66 -3.29
N ILE A 96 -15.28 8.41 -3.64
CA ILE A 96 -14.54 9.31 -2.74
C ILE A 96 -14.61 10.77 -3.21
N SER A 97 -15.62 11.13 -4.02
CA SER A 97 -15.81 12.52 -4.49
C SER A 97 -15.81 13.53 -3.35
N ASP A 98 -16.48 13.20 -2.24
CA ASP A 98 -16.54 14.05 -1.05
C ASP A 98 -15.18 14.27 -0.38
N LEU A 99 -14.19 13.40 -0.67
CA LEU A 99 -12.85 13.45 -0.08
C LEU A 99 -11.85 14.23 -0.94
N CYS A 100 -11.99 14.19 -2.28
CA CYS A 100 -11.04 14.79 -3.21
C CYS A 100 -11.34 16.27 -3.54
N GLY A 101 -12.43 16.84 -3.02
CA GLY A 101 -12.86 18.20 -3.32
C GLY A 101 -13.63 18.32 -4.64
N GLU A 102 -14.28 19.47 -4.86
CA GLU A 102 -15.22 19.71 -5.99
C GLU A 102 -14.57 19.83 -7.37
N GLU A 103 -13.24 19.78 -7.47
CA GLU A 103 -12.54 19.90 -8.76
C GLU A 103 -12.52 18.54 -9.48
N GLU A 104 -13.46 18.37 -10.42
CA GLU A 104 -13.72 17.14 -11.21
C GLU A 104 -12.52 16.59 -12.01
N GLU A 105 -11.44 17.37 -12.17
CA GLU A 105 -10.24 16.98 -12.92
C GLU A 105 -9.17 16.25 -12.07
N HIS A 106 -9.33 16.17 -10.75
CA HIS A 106 -8.34 15.49 -9.92
C HIS A 106 -8.27 14.00 -10.26
N ARG A 107 -7.11 13.56 -10.78
CA ARG A 107 -6.80 12.14 -10.92
C ARG A 107 -6.30 11.60 -9.59
N VAL A 108 -6.82 10.44 -9.22
CA VAL A 108 -6.42 9.68 -8.04
C VAL A 108 -5.52 8.54 -8.50
N SER A 109 -4.28 8.50 -7.98
CA SER A 109 -3.44 7.32 -8.14
C SER A 109 -3.91 6.25 -7.17
N VAL A 110 -4.19 5.05 -7.67
CA VAL A 110 -4.59 3.91 -6.85
C VAL A 110 -3.51 2.84 -6.96
N ALA A 111 -2.92 2.50 -5.81
CA ALA A 111 -2.02 1.37 -5.67
C ALA A 111 -2.70 0.28 -4.83
N VAL A 112 -2.67 -0.96 -5.31
CA VAL A 112 -3.28 -2.11 -4.65
C VAL A 112 -2.18 -3.01 -4.09
N PHE A 113 -2.24 -3.25 -2.78
CA PHE A 113 -1.28 -4.06 -2.04
C PHE A 113 -1.95 -5.27 -1.41
N GLU A 114 -1.15 -6.29 -1.10
CA GLU A 114 -1.57 -7.32 -0.16
C GLU A 114 -1.90 -6.70 1.21
N GLU A 115 -2.92 -7.24 1.88
CA GLU A 115 -3.23 -6.82 3.25
C GLU A 115 -2.16 -7.35 4.22
N LEU A 116 -1.54 -6.43 4.94
CA LEU A 116 -0.63 -6.71 6.05
C LEU A 116 -1.29 -6.31 7.37
N PHE A 117 -0.86 -6.94 8.45
CA PHE A 117 -1.38 -6.70 9.81
C PHE A 117 -0.37 -5.88 10.61
N PRO A 118 -0.81 -4.99 11.49
CA PRO A 118 0.11 -4.18 12.28
C PRO A 118 0.94 -5.06 13.22
N ILE A 119 2.17 -4.65 13.51
CA ILE A 119 3.06 -5.35 14.45
C ILE A 119 2.43 -5.53 15.83
N THR A 120 1.49 -4.67 16.21
CA THR A 120 0.75 -4.72 17.47
C THR A 120 -0.15 -5.96 17.61
N ASP A 121 -0.47 -6.62 16.50
CA ASP A 121 -1.25 -7.86 16.52
C ASP A 121 -0.38 -9.07 16.93
N LEU A 122 0.95 -8.93 16.93
CA LEU A 122 1.87 -9.95 17.44
C LEU A 122 1.86 -9.95 18.97
N THR A 123 1.26 -11.01 19.54
CA THR A 123 1.18 -11.20 21.00
C THR A 123 2.29 -12.10 21.56
N ASN A 124 2.96 -12.86 20.70
CA ASN A 124 4.06 -13.75 21.07
C ASN A 124 5.40 -12.99 21.06
N ALA A 125 6.13 -13.04 22.18
CA ALA A 125 7.42 -12.39 22.32
C ALA A 125 8.50 -12.92 21.35
N GLU A 126 8.46 -14.21 20.99
CA GLU A 126 9.40 -14.80 20.03
C GLU A 126 9.17 -14.26 18.62
N ASP A 127 7.92 -14.22 18.18
CA ASP A 127 7.54 -13.71 16.86
C ASP A 127 7.79 -12.20 16.77
N LEU A 128 7.48 -11.47 17.82
CA LEU A 128 7.79 -10.05 17.94
C LEU A 128 9.30 -9.79 17.86
N GLY A 129 10.12 -10.60 18.54
CA GLY A 129 11.57 -10.50 18.52
C GLY A 129 12.14 -10.71 17.11
N LYS A 130 11.64 -11.70 16.36
CA LYS A 130 12.00 -11.95 14.96
C LYS A 130 11.59 -10.78 14.07
N ALA A 131 10.34 -10.32 14.18
CA ALA A 131 9.83 -9.19 13.41
C ALA A 131 10.69 -7.93 13.63
N PHE A 132 11.00 -7.57 14.88
CA PHE A 132 11.86 -6.42 15.17
C PHE A 132 13.25 -6.56 14.56
N HIS A 133 13.88 -7.74 14.69
CA HIS A 133 15.17 -8.00 14.07
C HIS A 133 15.14 -7.76 12.56
N ASP A 134 14.13 -8.31 11.89
CA ASP A 134 13.99 -8.22 10.44
C ASP A 134 13.67 -6.80 9.98
N ILE A 135 12.85 -6.06 10.73
CA ILE A 135 12.56 -4.64 10.50
C ILE A 135 13.85 -3.81 10.50
N PHE A 136 14.69 -3.91 11.52
CA PHE A 136 15.93 -3.15 11.58
C PHE A 136 16.93 -3.57 10.49
N ARG A 137 16.99 -4.87 10.20
CA ARG A 137 17.82 -5.39 9.12
C ARG A 137 17.37 -4.86 7.75
N CYS A 138 16.06 -4.81 7.51
CA CYS A 138 15.46 -4.27 6.29
C CYS A 138 15.70 -2.77 6.16
N TYR A 139 15.48 -1.98 7.23
CA TYR A 139 15.76 -0.55 7.23
C TYR A 139 17.22 -0.23 6.94
N ARG A 140 18.15 -0.97 7.57
CA ARG A 140 19.57 -0.80 7.31
C ARG A 140 19.89 -1.08 5.83
N TRP A 141 19.33 -2.14 5.27
CA TRP A 141 19.52 -2.47 3.86
C TRP A 141 18.93 -1.40 2.93
N LEU A 142 17.73 -0.90 3.22
CA LEU A 142 17.10 0.19 2.46
C LEU A 142 18.01 1.43 2.44
N TYR A 143 18.62 1.78 3.56
CA TYR A 143 19.52 2.92 3.64
C TYR A 143 20.88 2.66 2.94
N GLU A 144 21.58 1.59 3.32
CA GLU A 144 22.96 1.34 2.89
C GLU A 144 23.05 0.86 1.42
N ILE A 145 22.05 0.11 0.94
CA ILE A 145 22.06 -0.52 -0.38
C ILE A 145 21.08 0.14 -1.33
N ALA A 146 19.83 0.36 -0.89
CA ALA A 146 18.84 1.00 -1.76
C ALA A 146 19.02 2.53 -1.83
N GLY A 147 19.67 3.16 -0.85
CA GLY A 147 19.77 4.62 -0.77
C GLY A 147 18.46 5.30 -0.39
N ILE A 148 17.50 4.55 0.17
CA ILE A 148 16.15 5.00 0.52
C ILE A 148 16.09 5.23 2.03
N LEU A 149 15.60 6.40 2.43
CA LEU A 149 15.39 6.75 3.82
C LEU A 149 13.89 6.86 4.13
N HIS A 150 13.36 5.94 4.94
CA HIS A 150 11.92 5.85 5.27
C HIS A 150 11.39 7.07 6.04
N ARG A 151 12.21 7.66 6.93
CA ARG A 151 11.93 8.87 7.75
C ARG A 151 10.78 8.81 8.75
N ASP A 152 9.80 7.91 8.58
CA ASP A 152 8.66 7.77 9.48
C ASP A 152 8.60 6.36 10.09
N ILE A 153 9.48 6.09 11.07
CA ILE A 153 9.48 4.82 11.81
C ILE A 153 8.57 5.00 13.02
N SER A 154 7.33 4.56 12.89
CA SER A 154 6.30 4.61 13.93
C SER A 154 5.59 3.27 14.04
N LEU A 155 5.01 2.95 15.20
CA LEU A 155 4.31 1.67 15.42
C LEU A 155 3.17 1.44 14.41
N SER A 156 2.57 2.51 13.89
CA SER A 156 1.52 2.45 12.86
C SER A 156 2.04 2.06 11.47
N ASN A 157 3.35 2.18 11.23
CA ASN A 157 3.99 1.85 9.95
C ASN A 157 4.77 0.53 10.00
N LEU A 158 4.75 -0.18 11.13
CA LEU A 158 5.37 -1.49 11.28
C LEU A 158 4.28 -2.57 11.12
N MET A 159 4.50 -3.48 10.18
CA MET A 159 3.58 -4.56 9.79
C MET A 159 4.35 -5.87 9.64
#